data_AF-A0A3P8SVR0-F1
#
_entry.id   AF-A0A3P8SVR0-F1
#
_cell.length_a   1.000
_cell.length_b   1.000
_cell.length_c   1.000
_cell.angle_alpha   90.00
_cell.angle_beta   90.00
_cell.angle_gamma   90.00
#
_symmetry.space_group_name_H-M   'P 1'
#
loop_
_entity.id
_entity.type
_entity.pdbx_description
1 polymer ?
#
loop_
_entity_poly.entity_id
_entity_poly.type
_entity_poly.pdbx_seq_one_letter_code
_entity_poly.pdbx_strand_id
1 'polypeptide(L)'
;VWSGMIDRGVAILVPEQLKETVKLIYKEKAGRIIIIDFQHNNENYRLINIHCPNIEGERKDFVRGLNKWVTNKTNCLIVGDFNICLTKLDSTKNNTYKNDTSRTELNKLMERNNLIDFQFFSIQFNLYSANYIQIVSRRLNDA
;
A
#
# COMPACT_ATOMS: atom_id res chain seq x y z
N VAL A 1 3.71 27.27 22.51
CA VAL A 1 2.75 27.11 21.39
C VAL A 1 3.10 25.81 20.69
N TRP A 2 2.35 24.73 20.94
CA TRP A 2 2.53 23.47 20.22
C TRP A 2 1.69 23.55 18.95
N SER A 3 2.32 23.92 17.82
CA SER A 3 1.69 23.86 16.50
C SER A 3 2.16 22.60 15.78
N GLY A 4 1.34 21.55 15.80
CA GLY A 4 1.61 20.36 15.00
C GLY A 4 0.78 19.19 15.47
N MET A 5 -0.52 19.17 15.13
CA MET A 5 -1.29 17.93 15.14
C MET A 5 -0.53 16.89 14.30
N ILE A 6 -0.11 15.80 14.92
CA ILE A 6 0.49 14.64 14.25
C ILE A 6 -0.67 13.80 13.70
N ASP A 7 -1.25 14.21 12.59
CA ASP A 7 -2.41 13.53 11.98
C ASP A 7 -1.99 12.41 11.01
N ARG A 8 -0.80 11.85 11.19
CA ARG A 8 -0.18 10.88 10.27
C ARG A 8 0.73 9.91 11.02
N GLY A 9 0.72 8.66 10.61
CA GLY A 9 1.63 7.64 11.09
C GLY A 9 1.37 6.31 10.41
N VAL A 10 2.45 5.65 10.01
CA VAL A 10 2.43 4.28 9.50
C VAL A 10 3.43 3.45 10.30
N ALA A 11 3.07 2.20 10.55
CA ALA A 11 3.90 1.24 11.27
C ALA A 11 3.87 -0.11 10.57
N ILE A 12 4.95 -0.87 10.70
CA ILE A 12 4.99 -2.28 10.30
C ILE A 12 5.42 -3.05 11.55
N LEU A 13 4.58 -3.99 11.97
CA LEU A 13 4.88 -4.93 13.05
C LEU A 13 5.48 -6.18 12.39
N VAL A 14 6.68 -6.54 12.82
CA VAL A 14 7.42 -7.69 12.27
C VAL A 14 7.49 -8.78 13.34
N PRO A 15 7.15 -10.04 13.02
CA PRO A 15 7.40 -11.18 13.91
C PRO A 15 8.89 -11.32 14.21
N GLU A 16 9.23 -11.73 15.44
CA GLU A 16 10.63 -11.87 15.87
C GLU A 16 11.44 -12.79 14.95
N GLN A 17 10.80 -13.81 14.35
CA GLN A 17 11.43 -14.77 13.42
C GLN A 17 11.95 -14.13 12.13
N LEU A 18 11.39 -12.99 11.72
CA LEU A 18 11.82 -12.28 10.51
C LEU A 18 12.74 -11.09 10.81
N LYS A 19 12.91 -10.74 12.09
CA LYS A 19 13.58 -9.51 12.52
C LYS A 19 14.99 -9.35 11.95
N GLU A 20 15.76 -10.43 11.89
CA GLU A 20 17.14 -10.41 11.40
C GLU A 20 17.23 -10.17 9.88
N THR A 21 16.18 -10.48 9.12
CA THR A 21 16.16 -10.31 7.66
C THR A 21 15.60 -8.95 7.23
N VAL A 22 14.93 -8.24 8.14
CA VAL A 22 14.29 -6.95 7.86
C VAL A 22 15.31 -5.83 7.74
N LYS A 23 15.16 -5.04 6.69
CA LYS A 23 15.92 -3.82 6.43
C LYS A 23 14.97 -2.66 6.17
N LEU A 24 15.11 -1.57 6.93
CA LEU A 24 14.40 -0.32 6.63
C LEU A 24 15.00 0.32 5.38
N ILE A 25 14.19 0.48 4.34
CA ILE A 25 14.58 1.08 3.07
C ILE A 25 14.25 2.56 3.04
N TYR A 26 13.08 2.92 3.54
CA TYR A 26 12.62 4.30 3.51
C TYR A 26 11.61 4.56 4.62
N LYS A 27 11.73 5.72 5.26
CA LYS A 27 10.72 6.26 6.17
C LYS A 27 10.52 7.72 5.81
N GLU A 28 9.30 8.05 5.40
CA GLU A 28 8.97 9.43 5.06
C GLU A 28 8.86 10.30 6.31
N LYS A 29 9.41 11.52 6.26
CA LYS A 29 9.30 12.50 7.35
C LYS A 29 7.84 12.89 7.67
N ALA A 30 6.98 12.93 6.66
CA ALA A 30 5.56 13.25 6.81
C ALA A 30 4.72 12.07 7.34
N GLY A 31 5.31 10.88 7.50
CA GLY A 31 4.66 9.75 8.16
C GLY A 31 3.62 9.01 7.31
N ARG A 32 3.62 9.14 5.97
CA ARG A 32 2.69 8.42 5.10
C ARG A 32 3.27 7.20 4.40
N ILE A 33 4.59 7.00 4.46
CA ILE A 33 5.26 5.86 3.82
C ILE A 33 6.32 5.28 4.76
N ILE A 34 6.27 3.97 4.94
CA ILE A 34 7.39 3.17 5.45
C ILE A 34 7.61 1.98 4.52
N ILE A 35 8.87 1.74 4.15
CA ILE A 35 9.28 0.67 3.25
C ILE A 35 10.32 -0.18 3.94
N ILE A 36 10.08 -1.48 3.97
CA ILE A 36 11.05 -2.47 4.38
C ILE A 36 11.30 -3.47 3.26
N ASP A 37 12.51 -4.00 3.21
CA ASP A 37 12.81 -5.25 2.52
C ASP A 37 13.01 -6.33 3.58
N PHE A 38 12.57 -7.56 3.31
CA PHE A 38 12.75 -8.70 4.21
C PHE A 38 12.90 -10.00 3.42
N GLN A 39 13.45 -11.03 4.05
CA GLN A 39 13.60 -12.34 3.44
C GLN A 39 12.67 -13.36 4.10
N HIS A 40 11.99 -14.15 3.28
CA HIS A 40 11.15 -15.27 3.73
C HIS A 40 11.22 -16.40 2.69
N ASN A 41 11.37 -17.66 3.12
CA ASN A 41 11.50 -18.82 2.25
C ASN A 41 12.54 -18.65 1.11
N ASN A 42 13.71 -18.09 1.44
CA ASN A 42 14.81 -17.77 0.51
C ASN A 42 14.49 -16.73 -0.58
N GLU A 43 13.33 -16.08 -0.54
CA GLU A 43 12.97 -14.99 -1.45
C GLU A 43 13.02 -13.63 -0.75
N ASN A 44 13.38 -12.60 -1.51
CA ASN A 44 13.35 -11.21 -1.03
C ASN A 44 11.99 -10.59 -1.35
N TYR A 45 11.41 -9.93 -0.35
CA TYR A 45 10.14 -9.23 -0.44
C TYR A 45 10.34 -7.76 -0.13
N ARG A 46 9.55 -6.91 -0.78
CA ARG A 46 9.42 -5.49 -0.44
C ARG A 46 8.03 -5.22 0.08
N LEU A 47 7.93 -4.66 1.28
CA LEU A 47 6.66 -4.20 1.85
C LEU A 47 6.64 -2.68 1.93
N ILE A 48 5.67 -2.06 1.26
CA ILE A 48 5.44 -0.62 1.23
C ILE A 48 4.12 -0.38 1.96
N ASN A 49 4.17 0.10 3.20
CA ASN A 49 2.96 0.52 3.92
C ASN A 49 2.72 2.02 3.69
N ILE A 50 1.52 2.36 3.22
CA ILE A 50 1.14 3.72 2.83
C ILE A 50 -0.10 4.22 3.59
N HIS A 51 -0.18 5.54 3.73
CA HIS A 51 -1.41 6.26 4.08
C HIS A 51 -1.57 7.44 3.11
N CYS A 52 -2.31 7.20 2.03
CA CYS A 52 -2.52 8.18 0.96
C CYS A 52 -3.25 9.44 1.46
N PRO A 53 -2.95 10.63 0.91
CA PRO A 53 -3.72 11.84 1.18
C PRO A 53 -5.22 11.71 0.84
N ASN A 54 -6.08 12.42 1.58
CA ASN A 54 -7.51 12.51 1.30
C ASN A 54 -7.85 13.41 0.10
N ILE A 55 -6.98 14.40 -0.20
CA ILE A 55 -7.17 15.33 -1.31
C ILE A 55 -6.73 14.68 -2.62
N GLU A 56 -7.62 14.63 -3.62
CA GLU A 56 -7.40 13.92 -4.90
C GLU A 56 -6.09 14.34 -5.60
N GLY A 57 -5.81 15.65 -5.70
CA GLY A 57 -4.60 16.16 -6.34
C GLY A 57 -3.32 15.68 -5.64
N GLU A 58 -3.25 15.82 -4.32
CA GLU A 58 -2.11 15.31 -3.53
C GLU A 58 -1.98 13.78 -3.66
N ARG A 59 -3.10 13.07 -3.63
CA ARG A 59 -3.13 11.62 -3.72
C ARG A 59 -2.65 11.12 -5.07
N LYS A 60 -3.02 11.79 -6.15
CA LYS A 60 -2.56 11.51 -7.51
C LYS A 60 -1.03 11.59 -7.60
N ASP A 61 -0.43 12.67 -7.09
CA ASP A 61 1.02 12.84 -7.10
C ASP A 61 1.73 11.87 -6.16
N PHE A 62 1.10 11.55 -5.03
CA PHE A 62 1.56 10.52 -4.11
C PHE A 62 1.66 9.14 -4.80
N VAL A 63 0.60 8.71 -5.48
CA VAL A 63 0.56 7.43 -6.22
C VAL A 63 1.62 7.38 -7.31
N ARG A 64 1.83 8.47 -8.05
CA ARG A 64 2.92 8.57 -9.05
C ARG A 64 4.29 8.39 -8.41
N GLY A 65 4.48 8.99 -7.23
CA GLY A 65 5.71 8.88 -6.45
C GLY A 65 6.06 7.46 -6.02
N LEU A 66 5.08 6.54 -5.97
CA LEU A 66 5.31 5.14 -5.64
C LEU A 66 6.05 4.38 -6.74
N ASN A 67 5.99 4.84 -8.00
CA ASN A 67 6.54 4.11 -9.14
C ASN A 67 8.02 3.73 -8.95
N LYS A 68 8.84 4.67 -8.43
CA LYS A 68 10.27 4.43 -8.17
C LYS A 68 10.56 3.29 -7.19
N TRP A 69 9.59 2.93 -6.34
CA TRP A 69 9.75 1.89 -5.34
C TRP A 69 9.31 0.50 -5.81
N VAL A 70 8.51 0.45 -6.88
CA VAL A 70 7.88 -0.77 -7.40
C VAL A 70 8.44 -1.20 -8.76
N THR A 71 9.01 -0.29 -9.54
CA THR A 71 9.58 -0.61 -10.86
C THR A 71 10.71 -1.62 -10.74
N ASN A 72 10.65 -2.66 -11.59
CA ASN A 72 11.60 -3.77 -11.65
C ASN A 72 11.76 -4.53 -10.32
N LYS A 73 10.73 -4.52 -9.46
CA LYS A 73 10.70 -5.30 -8.22
C LYS A 73 9.81 -6.52 -8.39
N THR A 74 10.36 -7.69 -8.08
CA THR A 74 9.59 -8.91 -7.83
C THR A 74 9.14 -8.91 -6.37
N ASN A 75 8.08 -9.66 -6.05
CA ASN A 75 7.63 -9.90 -4.67
C ASN A 75 7.41 -8.60 -3.85
N CYS A 76 6.86 -7.57 -4.51
CA CYS A 76 6.51 -6.31 -3.88
C CYS A 76 5.07 -6.39 -3.32
N LEU A 77 4.82 -5.79 -2.17
CA LEU A 77 3.51 -5.63 -1.58
C LEU A 77 3.30 -4.17 -1.23
N ILE A 78 2.19 -3.60 -1.69
CA ILE A 78 1.79 -2.24 -1.33
C ILE A 78 0.52 -2.34 -0.49
N VAL A 79 0.61 -1.94 0.77
CA VAL A 79 -0.47 -2.10 1.73
C VAL A 79 -0.80 -0.78 2.40
N GLY A 80 -1.97 -0.71 3.03
CA GLY A 80 -2.36 0.42 3.86
C GLY A 80 -3.62 1.09 3.34
N ASP A 81 -3.77 2.38 3.57
CA ASP A 81 -4.95 3.12 3.13
C ASP A 81 -4.64 3.90 1.85
N PHE A 82 -5.28 3.50 0.76
CA PHE A 82 -5.13 4.17 -0.53
C PHE A 82 -6.02 5.41 -0.65
N ASN A 83 -7.02 5.60 0.22
CA ASN A 83 -8.05 6.64 0.10
C ASN A 83 -8.68 6.72 -1.30
N ILE A 84 -8.79 5.57 -1.98
CA ILE A 84 -9.34 5.41 -3.33
C ILE A 84 -10.35 4.26 -3.30
N CYS A 85 -11.54 4.48 -3.86
CA CYS A 85 -12.44 3.39 -4.24
C CYS A 85 -11.99 2.88 -5.61
N LEU A 86 -11.36 1.70 -5.68
CA LEU A 86 -10.74 1.18 -6.91
C LEU A 86 -11.79 0.72 -7.93
N THR A 87 -12.84 0.07 -7.44
CA THR A 87 -13.97 -0.43 -8.20
C THR A 87 -15.30 0.09 -7.63
N LYS A 88 -16.38 -0.07 -8.39
CA LYS A 88 -17.73 0.27 -7.89
C LYS A 88 -18.15 -0.58 -6.69
N LEU A 89 -17.63 -1.80 -6.57
CA LEU A 89 -17.91 -2.69 -5.45
C LEU A 89 -17.33 -2.16 -4.13
N ASP A 90 -16.33 -1.28 -4.21
CA ASP A 90 -15.70 -0.64 -3.04
C ASP A 90 -16.48 0.57 -2.51
N SER A 91 -17.51 1.01 -3.25
CA SER A 91 -18.38 2.10 -2.85
C SER A 91 -19.61 1.59 -2.09
N THR A 92 -19.91 2.20 -0.94
CA THR A 92 -21.14 1.93 -0.19
C THR A 92 -22.33 2.60 -0.88
N LYS A 93 -23.56 2.13 -0.61
CA LYS A 93 -24.80 2.67 -1.22
C LYS A 93 -24.95 4.20 -1.12
N ASN A 94 -24.36 4.82 -0.10
CA ASN A 94 -24.42 6.26 0.17
C ASN A 94 -23.18 7.03 -0.31
N ASN A 95 -22.18 6.36 -0.88
CA ASN A 95 -21.00 7.00 -1.42
C ASN A 95 -21.02 6.92 -2.94
N THR A 96 -21.10 8.07 -3.61
CA THR A 96 -21.06 8.10 -5.08
C THR A 96 -19.67 7.65 -5.53
N TYR A 97 -19.61 6.63 -6.41
CA TYR A 97 -18.40 6.29 -7.14
C TYR A 97 -18.06 7.42 -8.13
N LYS A 98 -17.38 8.45 -7.62
CA LYS A 98 -17.04 9.66 -8.36
C LYS A 98 -15.89 9.39 -9.32
N ASN A 99 -15.80 10.19 -10.38
CA ASN A 99 -14.59 10.29 -11.17
C ASN A 99 -13.46 10.75 -10.24
N ASP A 100 -12.39 9.98 -10.18
CA ASP A 100 -11.22 10.23 -9.34
C ASP A 100 -9.97 10.01 -10.20
N THR A 101 -9.20 11.06 -10.45
CA THR A 101 -8.00 10.96 -11.29
C THR A 101 -6.85 10.21 -10.62
N SER A 102 -6.83 10.12 -9.29
CA SER A 102 -5.85 9.31 -8.56
C SER A 102 -6.09 7.81 -8.75
N ARG A 103 -7.35 7.37 -8.93
CA ARG A 103 -7.69 6.00 -9.35
C ARG A 103 -7.11 5.66 -10.72
N THR A 104 -7.17 6.59 -11.67
CA THR A 104 -6.55 6.39 -12.99
C THR A 104 -5.03 6.22 -12.89
N GLU A 105 -4.37 6.99 -12.02
CA GLU A 105 -2.92 6.84 -11.81
C GLU A 105 -2.58 5.53 -11.07
N LEU A 106 -3.44 5.08 -10.15
CA LEU A 106 -3.28 3.78 -9.49
C LEU A 106 -3.41 2.63 -10.50
N ASN A 107 -4.41 2.65 -11.38
CA ASN A 107 -4.54 1.64 -12.44
C ASN A 107 -3.30 1.61 -13.36
N LYS A 108 -2.79 2.78 -13.76
CA LYS A 108 -1.54 2.86 -14.54
C LYS A 108 -0.33 2.30 -13.79
N LEU A 109 -0.23 2.57 -12.48
CA LEU A 109 0.82 2.01 -11.63
C LEU A 109 0.74 0.48 -11.61
N MET A 110 -0.49 -0.05 -11.46
CA MET A 110 -0.76 -1.48 -11.47
C MET A 110 -0.40 -2.14 -12.80
N GLU A 111 -0.91 -1.60 -13.91
CA GLU A 111 -0.65 -2.11 -15.26
C GLU A 111 0.84 -2.13 -15.60
N ARG A 112 1.56 -1.02 -15.33
CA ARG A 112 2.99 -0.89 -15.66
C ARG A 112 3.89 -1.84 -14.89
N ASN A 113 3.49 -2.20 -13.66
CA ASN A 113 4.32 -2.98 -12.77
C ASN A 113 3.72 -4.38 -12.50
N ASN A 114 2.71 -4.78 -13.28
CA ASN A 114 1.99 -6.05 -13.14
C ASN A 114 1.49 -6.31 -11.69
N LEU A 115 0.97 -5.26 -11.04
CA LEU A 115 0.40 -5.33 -9.69
C LEU A 115 -1.06 -5.78 -9.79
N ILE A 116 -1.50 -6.59 -8.83
CA ILE A 116 -2.89 -7.08 -8.76
C ILE A 116 -3.51 -6.60 -7.44
N ASP A 117 -4.79 -6.20 -7.52
CA ASP A 117 -5.59 -5.89 -6.33
C ASP A 117 -6.06 -7.18 -5.65
N PHE A 118 -5.77 -7.32 -4.36
CA PHE A 118 -5.95 -8.54 -3.59
C PHE A 118 -6.94 -8.33 -2.43
N GLN A 119 -8.06 -7.66 -2.69
CA GLN A 119 -9.04 -7.32 -1.66
C GLN A 119 -9.85 -8.51 -1.10
N PHE A 120 -9.85 -9.69 -1.76
CA PHE A 120 -10.78 -10.81 -1.47
C PHE A 120 -10.16 -12.14 -1.03
N PHE A 121 -8.84 -12.28 -0.91
CA PHE A 121 -8.22 -13.55 -0.50
C PHE A 121 -7.97 -13.62 1.01
N SER A 122 -8.89 -13.07 1.81
CA SER A 122 -8.96 -13.41 3.22
C SER A 122 -9.61 -14.79 3.34
N ILE A 123 -8.80 -15.85 3.21
CA ILE A 123 -8.90 -17.17 3.88
C ILE A 123 -7.75 -18.03 3.29
N GLN A 124 -6.76 -18.34 4.13
CA GLN A 124 -5.57 -19.17 3.90
C GLN A 124 -4.35 -18.51 3.21
N PHE A 125 -3.61 -17.72 3.99
CA PHE A 125 -2.15 -17.74 3.88
C PHE A 125 -1.62 -19.06 4.49
N ASN A 126 -1.78 -20.13 3.73
CA ASN A 126 -0.92 -21.30 3.81
C ASN A 126 -0.36 -21.50 2.40
N LEU A 127 0.95 -21.28 2.26
CA LEU A 127 1.80 -21.90 1.25
C LEU A 127 1.26 -21.94 -0.19
N TYR A 128 1.39 -20.85 -0.95
CA TYR A 128 1.52 -20.98 -2.41
C TYR A 128 2.59 -20.03 -2.92
N SER A 129 3.71 -20.63 -3.31
CA SER A 129 4.75 -20.07 -4.17
C SER A 129 4.12 -19.56 -5.47
N ALA A 130 4.02 -18.25 -5.63
CA ALA A 130 3.81 -17.64 -6.94
C ALA A 130 4.16 -16.15 -6.92
N ASN A 131 4.89 -15.73 -7.96
CA ASN A 131 5.33 -14.37 -8.28
C ASN A 131 4.17 -13.38 -8.48
N TYR A 132 3.43 -13.02 -7.44
CA TYR A 132 2.37 -12.02 -7.52
C TYR A 132 2.62 -10.85 -6.59
N ILE A 133 2.58 -9.65 -7.17
CA ILE A 133 2.64 -8.39 -6.47
C ILE A 133 1.23 -8.03 -6.02
N GLN A 134 1.03 -7.85 -4.70
CA GLN A 134 -0.29 -7.66 -4.11
C GLN A 134 -0.47 -6.26 -3.54
N ILE A 135 -1.60 -5.65 -3.87
CA ILE A 135 -2.10 -4.45 -3.21
C ILE A 135 -3.15 -4.87 -2.17
N VAL A 136 -2.96 -4.48 -0.90
CA VAL A 136 -3.93 -4.73 0.18
C VAL A 136 -4.37 -3.41 0.78
N SER A 137 -5.57 -2.96 0.43
CA SER A 137 -6.23 -1.85 1.10
C SER A 137 -7.14 -2.38 2.20
N ARG A 138 -6.88 -2.05 3.48
CA ARG A 138 -7.81 -2.35 4.58
C ARG A 138 -8.40 -1.03 5.06
N ARG A 139 -9.68 -0.79 4.75
CA ARG A 139 -10.45 0.27 5.39
C ARG A 139 -10.71 -0.18 6.84
N LEU A 140 -10.04 0.44 7.80
CA LEU A 140 -10.54 0.41 9.17
C LEU A 140 -11.76 1.36 9.16
N ASN A 141 -12.94 0.79 9.31
CA ASN A 141 -14.09 1.61 9.66
C ASN A 141 -13.84 2.10 11.09
N ASP A 142 -13.53 3.37 11.24
CA ASP A 142 -13.58 4.03 12.54
C ASP A 142 -15.03 4.03 13.03
N ALA A 143 -15.18 3.75 14.32
CA ALA A 143 -16.44 3.68 15.05
C ALA A 143 -17.21 5.01 15.06
#